data_AF-A0A7K2W215-F1
#
_entry.id   AF-A0A7K2W215-F1
#
_cell.length_a   1.000
_cell.length_b   1.000
_cell.length_c   1.000
_cell.angle_alpha   90.00
_cell.angle_beta   90.00
_cell.angle_gamma   90.00
#
_symmetry.space_group_name_H-M   'P 1'
#
loop_
_entity.id
_entity.type
_entity.pdbx_description
1 polymer ?
#
loop_
_entity_poly.entity_id
_entity_poly.type
_entity_poly.pdbx_seq_one_letter_code
_entity_poly.pdbx_strand_id
1 'polypeptide(L)'
;MTDTATFADLDPITLGDLLRVAGSPGFDRWEDQVRRTGGCADPIHLRGWVLHKDKTTSQTLHHYSTEGEPGGRLRVACGNRRASRCPSCAWTYAGDTYHLIRAGLDGDDRRDVPATVRNHPRAFATLTAPSFGPVHNRPDRGVCRCGIRHPADDPALGTALDPSTYDYAGAVLFNNQAGQLWQRFTNRRRREIAARAGITQRELKECARLSYGKVAEFQKRGAVHFHAVIRLDGPHGPDAPPPSWATVALLTGSIRAAAAHSYTSVSVPAADGQPARTFRWGTQLDVRPIKAFGDGSDLTEQAVASYVAKYATKAAENTGTLDRRIGELSELDRHGVPDHTRRLVAACKLLDPLYPDRRLWAWAHMLGFRGHFSSKSRRYSTTLGALRQARADYRAAQEHAVVGMHDTEPDTVLVLADWQYAGHGHTPGESALAASIARSLQLNRETAREALRDQLACEGEC
;
A
#
# COMPACT_ATOMS: atom_id res chain seq x y z
N MET A 1 -26.56 -26.89 21.65
CA MET A 1 -25.95 -25.68 22.25
C MET A 1 -26.62 -24.50 21.60
N THR A 2 -27.46 -23.83 22.37
CA THR A 2 -28.38 -22.78 21.92
C THR A 2 -27.59 -21.54 21.53
N ASP A 3 -27.72 -21.11 20.27
CA ASP A 3 -27.26 -19.80 19.80
C ASP A 3 -28.11 -18.74 20.50
N THR A 4 -27.63 -18.26 21.64
CA THR A 4 -28.16 -17.06 22.26
C THR A 4 -27.68 -15.88 21.42
N ALA A 5 -28.45 -15.52 20.39
CA ALA A 5 -28.28 -14.22 19.73
C ALA A 5 -28.50 -13.13 20.80
N THR A 6 -27.40 -12.55 21.27
CA THR A 6 -27.38 -11.43 22.20
C THR A 6 -27.55 -10.11 21.44
N PHE A 7 -28.18 -9.12 22.08
CA PHE A 7 -28.39 -7.77 21.54
C PHE A 7 -27.19 -7.28 20.69
N ALA A 8 -27.45 -6.89 19.44
CA ALA A 8 -26.48 -6.34 18.49
C ALA A 8 -25.34 -7.28 18.02
N ASP A 9 -25.57 -8.60 17.96
CA ASP A 9 -24.61 -9.61 17.47
C ASP A 9 -23.28 -9.68 18.24
N LEU A 10 -23.26 -9.19 19.49
CA LEU A 10 -22.08 -9.26 20.37
C LEU A 10 -22.20 -10.44 21.34
N ASP A 11 -21.14 -11.22 21.49
CA ASP A 11 -21.11 -12.25 22.53
C ASP A 11 -21.10 -11.62 23.95
N PRO A 12 -21.53 -12.36 24.99
CA PRO A 12 -21.65 -11.82 26.34
C PRO A 12 -20.36 -11.21 26.93
N ILE A 13 -19.18 -11.74 26.56
CA ILE A 13 -17.89 -11.21 27.04
C ILE A 13 -17.64 -9.84 26.40
N THR A 14 -17.85 -9.73 25.10
CA THR A 14 -17.71 -8.46 24.37
C THR A 14 -18.72 -7.41 24.86
N LEU A 15 -19.97 -7.79 25.08
CA LEU A 15 -21.00 -6.88 25.59
C LEU A 15 -20.68 -6.39 27.01
N GLY A 16 -20.27 -7.28 27.91
CA GLY A 16 -19.89 -6.91 29.28
C GLY A 16 -18.69 -5.96 29.30
N ASP A 17 -17.69 -6.23 28.47
CA ASP A 17 -16.52 -5.35 28.34
C ASP A 17 -16.88 -3.99 27.73
N LEU A 18 -17.77 -3.95 26.74
CA LEU A 18 -18.27 -2.71 26.15
C LEU A 18 -18.96 -1.83 27.20
N LEU A 19 -19.88 -2.41 27.99
CA LEU A 19 -20.59 -1.69 29.04
C LEU A 19 -19.63 -1.18 30.12
N ARG A 20 -18.60 -1.97 30.47
CA ARG A 20 -17.53 -1.54 31.38
C ARG A 20 -16.76 -0.34 30.85
N VAL A 21 -16.44 -0.30 29.55
CA VAL A 21 -15.73 0.82 28.92
C VAL A 21 -16.63 2.05 28.87
N ALA A 22 -17.87 1.89 28.40
CA ALA A 22 -18.85 2.98 28.28
C ALA A 22 -19.22 3.60 29.63
N GLY A 23 -19.29 2.78 30.69
CA GLY A 23 -19.54 3.24 32.06
C GLY A 23 -18.31 3.77 32.79
N SER A 24 -17.14 3.84 32.15
CA SER A 24 -15.92 4.28 32.82
C SER A 24 -15.87 5.81 32.95
N PRO A 25 -15.37 6.38 34.08
CA PRO A 25 -15.25 7.83 34.25
C PRO A 25 -14.40 8.54 33.18
N GLY A 26 -13.51 7.81 32.51
CA GLY A 26 -12.63 8.32 31.46
C GLY A 26 -13.14 8.08 30.03
N PHE A 27 -14.42 7.70 29.85
CA PHE A 27 -14.96 7.30 28.55
C PHE A 27 -14.85 8.40 27.49
N ASP A 28 -15.24 9.65 27.79
CA ASP A 28 -15.18 10.75 26.81
C ASP A 28 -13.76 11.00 26.32
N ARG A 29 -12.78 10.94 27.24
CA ARG A 29 -11.36 11.08 26.89
C ARG A 29 -10.85 9.89 26.09
N TRP A 30 -11.30 8.68 26.43
CA TRP A 30 -11.00 7.48 25.66
C TRP A 30 -11.54 7.60 24.23
N GLU A 31 -12.78 8.06 24.08
CA GLU A 31 -13.43 8.28 22.79
C GLU A 31 -12.69 9.34 21.97
N ASP A 32 -12.30 10.48 22.57
CA ASP A 32 -11.49 11.51 21.91
C ASP A 32 -10.17 10.93 21.41
N GLN A 33 -9.43 10.16 22.23
CA GLN A 33 -8.21 9.48 21.77
C GLN A 33 -8.49 8.58 20.56
N VAL A 34 -9.54 7.76 20.60
CA VAL A 34 -9.90 6.88 19.48
C VAL A 34 -10.27 7.68 18.23
N ARG A 35 -11.04 8.77 18.35
CA ARG A 35 -11.37 9.69 17.26
C ARG A 35 -10.13 10.34 16.64
N ARG A 36 -9.15 10.75 17.45
CA ARG A 36 -7.86 11.33 16.99
C ARG A 36 -7.01 10.34 16.19
N THR A 37 -7.11 9.05 16.50
CA THR A 37 -6.51 7.98 15.67
C THR A 37 -7.31 7.66 14.40
N GLY A 38 -8.48 8.29 14.21
CA GLY A 38 -9.39 8.04 13.12
C GLY A 38 -10.24 6.78 13.29
N GLY A 39 -10.35 6.25 14.52
CA GLY A 39 -10.94 4.92 14.77
C GLY A 39 -9.98 3.79 14.40
N CYS A 40 -8.70 3.89 14.80
CA CYS A 40 -7.72 2.84 14.55
C CYS A 40 -8.15 1.53 15.23
N ALA A 41 -8.10 0.42 14.49
CA ALA A 41 -8.53 -0.91 14.96
C ALA A 41 -7.52 -1.57 15.92
N ASP A 42 -6.26 -1.16 15.87
CA ASP A 42 -5.18 -1.73 16.68
C ASP A 42 -4.15 -0.65 17.07
N PRO A 43 -4.54 0.37 17.86
CA PRO A 43 -3.67 1.51 18.15
C PRO A 43 -2.44 1.10 18.96
N ILE A 44 -1.34 1.83 18.79
CA ILE A 44 -0.14 1.69 19.63
C ILE A 44 -0.38 2.48 20.92
N HIS A 45 -0.03 1.88 22.06
CA HIS A 45 -0.08 2.53 23.36
C HIS A 45 1.28 3.08 23.73
N LEU A 46 1.31 4.35 24.13
CA LEU A 46 2.47 5.02 24.68
C LEU A 46 2.20 5.44 26.13
N ARG A 47 3.24 5.37 26.95
CA ARG A 47 3.29 5.88 28.32
C ARG A 47 4.41 6.89 28.43
N GLY A 48 4.16 8.01 29.09
CA GLY A 48 5.17 9.04 29.31
C GLY A 48 4.61 10.44 29.20
N TRP A 49 5.45 11.37 28.78
CA TRP A 49 5.17 12.80 28.84
C TRP A 49 5.93 13.59 27.77
N VAL A 50 5.45 14.80 27.51
CA VAL A 50 6.13 15.81 26.71
C VAL A 50 6.02 17.17 27.39
N LEU A 51 7.11 17.93 27.34
CA LEU A 51 7.25 19.26 27.92
C LEU A 51 7.82 20.20 26.86
N HIS A 52 7.09 21.27 26.57
CA HIS A 52 7.55 22.37 25.71
C HIS A 52 8.00 23.51 26.61
N LYS A 53 9.25 23.96 26.41
CA LYS A 53 9.82 25.12 27.10
C LYS A 53 10.23 26.19 26.12
N ASP A 54 10.12 27.45 26.51
CA ASP A 54 10.81 28.54 25.83
C ASP A 54 12.33 28.42 26.07
N LYS A 55 13.14 28.41 25.01
CA LYS A 55 14.60 28.26 25.08
C LYS A 55 15.28 29.44 25.77
N THR A 56 14.69 30.62 25.67
CA THR A 56 15.27 31.88 26.17
C THR A 56 14.93 32.09 27.63
N THR A 57 13.66 31.92 28.00
CA THR A 57 13.17 32.16 29.36
C THR A 57 13.15 30.91 30.23
N SER A 58 13.29 29.72 29.63
CA SER A 58 13.06 28.41 30.28
C SER A 58 11.64 28.21 30.83
N GLN A 59 10.70 29.09 30.49
CA GLN A 59 9.30 28.98 30.88
C GLN A 59 8.67 27.74 30.26
N THR A 60 7.92 26.97 31.06
CA THR A 60 7.09 25.88 30.52
C THR A 60 5.90 26.46 29.77
N LEU A 61 5.85 26.19 28.47
CA LEU A 61 4.77 26.60 27.58
C LEU A 61 3.64 25.57 27.56
N HIS A 62 3.98 24.28 27.60
CA HIS A 62 3.03 23.18 27.57
C HIS A 62 3.61 21.95 28.27
N HIS A 63 2.77 21.22 29.01
CA HIS A 63 3.13 19.93 29.61
C HIS A 63 1.97 18.96 29.43
N TYR A 64 2.28 17.77 28.90
CA TYR A 64 1.34 16.68 28.73
C TYR A 64 1.93 15.40 29.33
N SER A 65 1.13 14.65 30.09
CA SER A 65 1.51 13.37 30.68
C SER A 65 0.38 12.36 30.58
N THR A 66 0.71 11.09 30.38
CA THR A 66 -0.27 10.00 30.31
C THR A 66 -0.82 9.56 31.67
N GLU A 67 -0.30 10.07 32.79
CA GLU A 67 -0.73 9.68 34.14
C GLU A 67 -2.24 9.87 34.35
N GLY A 68 -2.81 10.95 33.80
CA GLY A 68 -4.24 11.24 33.86
C GLY A 68 -5.08 10.62 32.73
N GLU A 69 -4.46 9.89 31.80
CA GLU A 69 -5.17 9.33 30.64
C GLU A 69 -5.89 8.01 30.98
N PRO A 70 -6.98 7.66 30.29
CA PRO A 70 -7.66 6.38 30.47
C PRO A 70 -6.73 5.17 30.22
N GLY A 71 -6.43 4.44 31.31
CA GLY A 71 -5.48 3.32 31.33
C GLY A 71 -4.01 3.73 31.46
N GLY A 72 -3.76 4.99 31.83
CA GLY A 72 -2.43 5.57 31.92
C GLY A 72 -1.70 5.47 30.59
N ARG A 73 -2.38 5.75 29.46
CA ARG A 73 -1.82 5.53 28.11
C ARG A 73 -2.40 6.47 27.07
N LEU A 74 -1.55 6.90 26.14
CA LEU A 74 -1.91 7.59 24.91
C LEU A 74 -2.04 6.57 23.76
N ARG A 75 -3.14 6.64 23.01
CA ARG A 75 -3.35 5.84 21.79
C ARG A 75 -2.88 6.60 20.55
N VAL A 76 -1.97 5.97 19.80
CA VAL A 76 -1.49 6.46 18.51
C VAL A 76 -1.93 5.51 17.40
N ALA A 77 -2.30 6.06 16.24
CA ALA A 77 -2.69 5.26 15.08
C ALA A 77 -1.55 4.31 14.66
N CYS A 78 -1.85 3.04 14.37
CA CYS A 78 -0.82 2.05 14.05
C CYS A 78 -0.11 2.26 12.71
N GLY A 79 -0.68 3.10 11.83
CA GLY A 79 -0.12 3.35 10.50
C GLY A 79 -0.11 2.10 9.59
N ASN A 80 -0.81 1.03 9.96
CA ASN A 80 -0.86 -0.19 9.17
C ASN A 80 -1.57 0.08 7.84
N ARG A 81 -0.89 -0.18 6.73
CA ARG A 81 -1.43 0.05 5.39
C ARG A 81 -2.52 -0.95 4.99
N ARG A 82 -2.65 -2.09 5.68
CA ARG A 82 -3.51 -3.20 5.28
C ARG A 82 -4.94 -2.97 5.75
N ALA A 83 -5.86 -2.90 4.80
CA ALA A 83 -7.28 -2.70 5.11
C ALA A 83 -7.87 -3.85 5.94
N SER A 84 -7.35 -5.06 5.76
CA SER A 84 -7.67 -6.25 6.55
C SER A 84 -7.28 -6.15 8.03
N ARG A 85 -6.37 -5.23 8.39
CA ARG A 85 -5.87 -5.06 9.77
C ARG A 85 -6.42 -3.82 10.43
N CYS A 86 -6.36 -2.70 9.71
CA CYS A 86 -6.87 -1.44 10.21
C CYS A 86 -7.44 -0.66 9.02
N PRO A 87 -8.76 -0.77 8.76
CA PRO A 87 -9.41 -0.03 7.67
C PRO A 87 -9.15 1.47 7.73
N SER A 88 -9.15 2.06 8.93
CA SER A 88 -8.91 3.49 9.14
C SER A 88 -7.49 3.94 8.74
N CYS A 89 -6.45 3.26 9.23
CA CYS A 89 -5.06 3.59 8.87
C CYS A 89 -4.78 3.30 7.38
N ALA A 90 -5.34 2.20 6.87
CA ALA A 90 -5.21 1.83 5.47
C ALA A 90 -5.87 2.87 4.54
N TRP A 91 -7.03 3.42 4.92
CA TRP A 91 -7.68 4.49 4.18
C TRP A 91 -6.79 5.74 4.09
N THR A 92 -6.17 6.14 5.21
CA THR A 92 -5.23 7.28 5.23
C THR A 92 -4.02 7.02 4.32
N TYR A 93 -3.47 5.81 4.39
CA TYR A 93 -2.36 5.39 3.52
C TYR A 93 -2.74 5.34 2.02
N ALA A 94 -3.96 4.89 1.71
CA ALA A 94 -4.51 4.91 0.36
C ALA A 94 -4.64 6.35 -0.15
N GLY A 95 -5.16 7.26 0.67
CA GLY A 95 -5.23 8.69 0.36
C GLY A 95 -3.87 9.30 0.08
N ASP A 96 -2.85 8.98 0.89
CA ASP A 96 -1.48 9.43 0.63
C ASP A 96 -0.94 8.90 -0.69
N THR A 97 -1.17 7.62 -0.97
CA THR A 97 -0.73 7.00 -2.22
C THR A 97 -1.45 7.62 -3.41
N TYR A 98 -2.75 7.90 -3.28
CA TYR A 98 -3.54 8.60 -4.30
C TYR A 98 -2.92 9.96 -4.59
N HIS A 99 -2.70 10.80 -3.58
CA HIS A 99 -2.13 12.14 -3.76
C HIS A 99 -0.71 12.10 -4.32
N LEU A 100 0.12 11.15 -3.89
CA LEU A 100 1.45 10.94 -4.42
C LEU A 100 1.41 10.59 -5.92
N ILE A 101 0.53 9.68 -6.33
CA ILE A 101 0.40 9.25 -7.73
C ILE A 101 -0.23 10.36 -8.60
N ARG A 102 -1.30 10.98 -8.12
CA ARG A 102 -2.03 12.07 -8.77
C ARG A 102 -1.12 13.27 -9.04
N ALA A 103 -0.37 13.73 -8.03
CA ALA A 103 0.57 14.84 -8.21
C ALA A 103 1.60 14.54 -9.31
N GLY A 104 2.08 13.29 -9.39
CA GLY A 104 2.97 12.85 -10.46
C GLY A 104 2.29 12.59 -11.82
N LEU A 105 0.99 12.79 -11.96
CA LEU A 105 0.28 12.64 -13.23
C LEU A 105 -0.26 13.98 -13.74
N ASP A 106 -0.82 14.78 -12.84
CA ASP A 106 -1.59 15.99 -13.16
C ASP A 106 -0.93 17.27 -12.64
N GLY A 107 0.13 17.16 -11.84
CA GLY A 107 0.69 18.27 -11.09
C GLY A 107 -0.09 18.57 -9.81
N ASP A 108 0.58 19.28 -8.92
CA ASP A 108 0.08 19.74 -7.63
C ASP A 108 1.05 20.76 -7.03
N ASP A 109 0.71 22.04 -7.11
CA ASP A 109 1.57 23.13 -6.63
C ASP A 109 1.83 23.05 -5.12
N ARG A 110 0.89 22.48 -4.33
CA ARG A 110 1.07 22.27 -2.88
C ARG A 110 2.08 21.16 -2.57
N ARG A 111 2.58 20.47 -3.60
CA ARG A 111 3.49 19.33 -3.49
C ARG A 111 4.72 19.51 -4.39
N ASP A 112 4.96 20.73 -4.86
CA ASP A 112 6.05 21.12 -5.74
C ASP A 112 6.12 20.23 -7.00
N VAL A 113 4.97 20.01 -7.65
CA VAL A 113 4.91 19.34 -8.95
C VAL A 113 4.14 20.22 -9.93
N PRO A 114 4.76 20.72 -11.01
CA PRO A 114 4.08 21.65 -11.92
C PRO A 114 3.01 20.96 -12.73
N ALA A 115 1.95 21.69 -13.08
CA ALA A 115 0.86 21.21 -13.93
C ALA A 115 1.32 20.74 -15.33
N THR A 116 2.48 21.22 -15.80
CA THR A 116 3.06 20.84 -17.10
C THR A 116 3.38 19.34 -17.21
N VAL A 117 3.54 18.61 -16.10
CA VAL A 117 3.74 17.15 -16.10
C VAL A 117 2.62 16.40 -16.82
N ARG A 118 1.43 17.01 -16.94
CA ARG A 118 0.32 16.43 -17.67
C ARG A 118 0.59 16.23 -19.16
N ASN A 119 1.52 17.01 -19.70
CA ASN A 119 1.93 16.98 -21.11
C ASN A 119 3.09 16.01 -21.36
N HIS A 120 3.69 15.44 -20.30
CA HIS A 120 4.82 14.53 -20.44
C HIS A 120 4.34 13.16 -20.95
N PRO A 121 5.14 12.38 -21.70
CA PRO A 121 4.74 11.03 -22.09
C PRO A 121 4.58 10.11 -20.90
N ARG A 122 3.41 9.47 -20.78
CA ARG A 122 3.05 8.62 -19.63
C ARG A 122 2.34 7.36 -20.09
N ALA A 123 2.61 6.26 -19.40
CA ALA A 123 1.93 4.99 -19.62
C ALA A 123 1.71 4.26 -18.30
N PHE A 124 0.57 3.59 -18.20
CA PHE A 124 0.29 2.59 -17.20
C PHE A 124 0.72 1.22 -17.73
N ALA A 125 1.47 0.47 -16.93
CA ALA A 125 1.94 -0.87 -17.28
C ALA A 125 1.64 -1.89 -16.19
N THR A 126 1.13 -3.05 -16.56
CA THR A 126 0.93 -4.20 -15.68
C THR A 126 1.85 -5.34 -16.11
N LEU A 127 2.85 -5.65 -15.28
CA LEU A 127 3.76 -6.77 -15.48
C LEU A 127 3.31 -7.96 -14.62
N THR A 128 2.96 -9.07 -15.26
CA THR A 128 2.41 -10.26 -14.60
C THR A 128 3.44 -11.35 -14.41
N ALA A 129 3.17 -12.25 -13.47
CA ALA A 129 3.93 -13.48 -13.31
C ALA A 129 3.69 -14.45 -14.49
N PRO A 130 4.68 -15.32 -14.83
CA PRO A 130 4.45 -16.44 -15.73
C PRO A 130 3.44 -17.44 -15.12
N SER A 131 3.09 -18.48 -15.87
CA SER A 131 2.32 -19.60 -15.33
C SER A 131 3.25 -20.56 -14.57
N PHE A 132 2.73 -21.12 -13.47
CA PHE A 132 3.36 -22.20 -12.69
C PHE A 132 2.52 -23.48 -12.73
N GLY A 133 1.59 -23.56 -13.68
CA GLY A 133 0.57 -24.60 -13.74
C GLY A 133 -0.82 -24.00 -13.95
N PRO A 134 -1.80 -24.82 -14.35
CA PRO A 134 -3.16 -24.38 -14.55
C PRO A 134 -3.87 -24.14 -13.21
N VAL A 135 -4.65 -23.06 -13.15
CA VAL A 135 -5.44 -22.66 -11.97
C VAL A 135 -6.90 -22.50 -12.33
N HIS A 136 -7.77 -22.65 -11.34
CA HIS A 136 -9.16 -22.24 -11.46
C HIS A 136 -9.25 -20.74 -11.77
N ASN A 137 -10.04 -20.39 -12.77
CA ASN A 137 -10.18 -19.03 -13.26
C ASN A 137 -11.60 -18.78 -13.75
N ARG A 138 -11.88 -17.51 -14.12
CA ARG A 138 -13.14 -17.11 -14.74
C ARG A 138 -12.86 -16.55 -16.14
N PRO A 139 -12.93 -17.38 -17.20
CA PRO A 139 -12.78 -16.91 -18.57
C PRO A 139 -13.91 -15.94 -18.94
N ASP A 140 -13.63 -14.99 -19.86
CA ASP A 140 -14.65 -14.03 -20.34
C ASP A 140 -15.79 -14.74 -21.09
N ARG A 141 -15.50 -15.88 -21.72
CA ARG A 141 -16.46 -16.75 -22.41
C ARG A 141 -16.23 -18.20 -22.02
N GLY A 142 -17.30 -18.97 -21.84
CA GLY A 142 -17.26 -20.39 -21.53
C GLY A 142 -17.26 -20.72 -20.03
N VAL A 143 -16.55 -21.79 -19.66
CA VAL A 143 -16.40 -22.32 -18.30
C VAL A 143 -14.93 -22.46 -17.96
N CYS A 144 -14.61 -22.58 -16.67
CA CYS A 144 -13.27 -22.92 -16.24
C CYS A 144 -12.85 -24.28 -16.82
N ARG A 145 -11.54 -24.55 -16.91
CA ARG A 145 -11.02 -25.82 -17.41
C ARG A 145 -11.45 -27.03 -16.56
N CYS A 146 -11.89 -26.83 -15.32
CA CYS A 146 -12.53 -27.86 -14.51
C CYS A 146 -13.98 -28.18 -14.93
N GLY A 147 -14.55 -27.48 -15.91
CA GLY A 147 -15.93 -27.62 -16.36
C GLY A 147 -16.94 -26.70 -15.66
N ILE A 148 -16.55 -26.02 -14.57
CA ILE A 148 -17.45 -25.21 -13.74
C ILE A 148 -17.40 -23.73 -14.15
N ARG A 149 -18.55 -23.05 -14.16
CA ARG A 149 -18.63 -21.59 -14.20
C ARG A 149 -18.59 -21.03 -12.77
N HIS A 150 -17.40 -20.61 -12.34
CA HIS A 150 -17.21 -20.06 -11.01
C HIS A 150 -17.84 -18.65 -10.86
N PRO A 151 -18.60 -18.38 -9.76
CA PRO A 151 -18.94 -17.01 -9.38
C PRO A 151 -17.70 -16.21 -8.95
N ALA A 152 -17.83 -14.88 -8.80
CA ALA A 152 -16.68 -13.99 -8.60
C ALA A 152 -15.92 -14.22 -7.27
N ASP A 153 -16.65 -14.70 -6.27
CA ASP A 153 -16.26 -14.97 -4.89
C ASP A 153 -15.94 -16.45 -4.63
N ASP A 154 -15.99 -17.30 -5.65
CA ASP A 154 -15.69 -18.73 -5.52
C ASP A 154 -14.28 -18.94 -4.92
N PRO A 155 -14.15 -19.69 -3.81
CA PRO A 155 -12.89 -19.93 -3.13
C PRO A 155 -11.90 -20.77 -3.94
N ALA A 156 -12.37 -21.51 -4.96
CA ALA A 156 -11.48 -22.22 -5.87
C ALA A 156 -10.70 -21.26 -6.77
N LEU A 157 -11.21 -20.05 -7.07
CA LEU A 157 -10.54 -19.15 -8.01
C LEU A 157 -9.09 -18.82 -7.58
N GLY A 158 -8.15 -19.12 -8.46
CA GLY A 158 -6.72 -18.95 -8.24
C GLY A 158 -6.01 -20.17 -7.66
N THR A 159 -6.73 -21.19 -7.16
CA THR A 159 -6.12 -22.43 -6.71
C THR A 159 -5.72 -23.30 -7.90
N ALA A 160 -4.74 -24.19 -7.70
CA ALA A 160 -4.30 -25.13 -8.74
C ALA A 160 -5.42 -26.08 -9.13
N LEU A 161 -5.62 -26.32 -10.44
CA LEU A 161 -6.55 -27.37 -10.91
C LEU A 161 -6.12 -28.76 -10.42
N ASP A 162 -4.81 -28.99 -10.42
CA ASP A 162 -4.18 -30.17 -9.85
C ASP A 162 -3.03 -29.70 -8.93
N PRO A 163 -3.23 -29.76 -7.60
CA PRO A 163 -2.22 -29.37 -6.62
C PRO A 163 -0.95 -30.23 -6.63
N SER A 164 -0.96 -31.41 -7.26
CA SER A 164 0.22 -32.29 -7.31
C SER A 164 1.20 -31.89 -8.41
N THR A 165 0.71 -31.29 -9.49
CA THR A 165 1.51 -30.88 -10.66
C THR A 165 1.80 -29.38 -10.71
N TYR A 166 1.20 -28.57 -9.83
CA TYR A 166 1.49 -27.14 -9.74
C TYR A 166 2.88 -26.86 -9.16
N ASP A 167 3.64 -25.99 -9.82
CA ASP A 167 5.01 -25.64 -9.47
C ASP A 167 5.07 -24.58 -8.35
N TYR A 168 4.76 -25.00 -7.12
CA TYR A 168 4.82 -24.15 -5.93
C TYR A 168 6.21 -23.58 -5.67
N ALA A 169 7.26 -24.36 -5.92
CA ALA A 169 8.63 -23.91 -5.78
C ALA A 169 8.95 -22.76 -6.75
N GLY A 170 8.59 -22.92 -8.03
CA GLY A 170 8.71 -21.87 -9.03
C GLY A 170 7.94 -20.60 -8.66
N ALA A 171 6.70 -20.74 -8.17
CA ALA A 171 5.87 -19.60 -7.79
C ALA A 171 6.50 -18.77 -6.65
N VAL A 172 6.94 -19.43 -5.58
CA VAL A 172 7.58 -18.78 -4.43
C VAL A 172 8.93 -18.15 -4.81
N LEU A 173 9.75 -18.85 -5.59
CA LEU A 173 11.03 -18.32 -6.07
C LEU A 173 10.82 -17.12 -7.00
N PHE A 174 9.81 -17.14 -7.88
CA PHE A 174 9.44 -15.98 -8.69
C PHE A 174 9.08 -14.78 -7.81
N ASN A 175 8.21 -14.96 -6.82
CA ASN A 175 7.83 -13.91 -5.89
C ASN A 175 9.07 -13.31 -5.20
N ASN A 176 10.01 -14.15 -4.77
CA ASN A 176 11.27 -13.70 -4.17
C ASN A 176 12.15 -12.88 -5.14
N GLN A 177 12.18 -13.26 -6.43
CA GLN A 177 12.96 -12.58 -7.48
C GLN A 177 12.25 -11.39 -8.14
N ALA A 178 10.95 -11.16 -7.90
CA ALA A 178 10.16 -10.12 -8.57
C ALA A 178 10.78 -8.70 -8.42
N GLY A 179 11.38 -8.40 -7.26
CA GLY A 179 12.10 -7.14 -7.04
C GLY A 179 13.31 -6.97 -7.96
N GLN A 180 14.07 -8.05 -8.19
CA GLN A 180 15.23 -8.04 -9.08
C GLN A 180 14.82 -8.02 -10.55
N LEU A 181 13.72 -8.70 -10.92
CA LEU A 181 13.12 -8.58 -12.25
C LEU A 181 12.72 -7.12 -12.56
N TRP A 182 12.15 -6.40 -11.59
CA TRP A 182 11.82 -4.99 -11.78
C TRP A 182 13.05 -4.10 -11.93
N GLN A 183 14.10 -4.35 -11.15
CA GLN A 183 15.37 -3.63 -11.30
C GLN A 183 15.96 -3.84 -12.71
N ARG A 184 16.01 -5.09 -13.18
CA ARG A 184 16.51 -5.42 -14.52
C ARG A 184 15.64 -4.82 -15.62
N PHE A 185 14.31 -4.87 -15.48
CA PHE A 185 13.36 -4.21 -16.36
C PHE A 185 13.61 -2.70 -16.46
N THR A 186 13.74 -2.01 -15.31
CA THR A 186 13.98 -0.57 -15.27
C THR A 186 15.32 -0.21 -15.91
N ASN A 187 16.36 -1.03 -15.68
CA ASN A 187 17.68 -0.83 -16.30
C ASN A 187 17.63 -1.05 -17.81
N ARG A 188 16.99 -2.14 -18.28
CA ARG A 188 16.85 -2.41 -19.71
C ARG A 188 16.05 -1.32 -20.41
N ARG A 189 14.95 -0.84 -19.80
CA ARG A 189 14.12 0.23 -20.36
C ARG A 189 14.91 1.50 -20.67
N ARG A 190 15.88 1.88 -19.82
CA ARG A 190 16.77 3.03 -20.13
C ARG A 190 17.60 2.80 -21.39
N ARG A 191 18.09 1.57 -21.60
CA ARG A 191 18.83 1.20 -22.82
C ARG A 191 17.94 1.23 -24.05
N GLU A 192 16.72 0.71 -23.91
CA GLU A 192 15.68 0.69 -24.94
C GLU A 192 15.23 2.09 -25.36
N ILE A 193 15.14 3.03 -24.42
CA ILE A 193 14.85 4.44 -24.70
C ILE A 193 16.01 5.09 -25.45
N ALA A 194 17.24 4.96 -24.92
CA ALA A 194 18.44 5.55 -25.53
C ALA A 194 18.62 5.09 -26.98
N ALA A 195 18.51 3.77 -27.23
CA ALA A 195 18.62 3.19 -28.57
C ALA A 195 17.56 3.73 -29.54
N ARG A 196 16.29 3.86 -29.11
CA ARG A 196 15.22 4.41 -29.95
C ARG A 196 15.36 5.90 -30.21
N ALA A 197 16.00 6.62 -29.30
CA ALA A 197 16.30 8.04 -29.44
C ALA A 197 17.60 8.30 -30.23
N GLY A 198 18.35 7.26 -30.63
CA GLY A 198 19.61 7.41 -31.34
C GLY A 198 20.75 7.98 -30.49
N ILE A 199 20.67 7.86 -29.16
CA ILE A 199 21.65 8.43 -28.21
C ILE A 199 22.23 7.36 -27.29
N THR A 200 23.33 7.69 -26.64
CA THR A 200 23.93 6.87 -25.59
C THR A 200 23.14 6.95 -24.28
N GLN A 201 23.37 5.98 -23.38
CA GLN A 201 22.81 6.05 -22.02
C GLN A 201 23.37 7.20 -21.18
N ARG A 202 24.56 7.73 -21.53
CA ARG A 202 25.14 8.90 -20.85
C ARG A 202 24.35 10.15 -21.22
N GLU A 203 24.20 10.39 -22.52
CA GLU A 203 23.42 11.51 -23.05
C GLU A 203 21.96 11.44 -22.60
N LEU A 204 21.37 10.23 -22.54
CA LEU A 204 20.00 10.08 -22.02
C LEU A 204 19.83 10.69 -20.62
N LYS A 205 20.82 10.54 -19.72
CA LYS A 205 20.75 11.10 -18.36
C LYS A 205 20.85 12.63 -18.33
N GLU A 206 21.46 13.22 -19.36
CA GLU A 206 21.67 14.65 -19.50
C GLU A 206 20.45 15.35 -20.12
N CYS A 207 19.60 14.62 -20.86
CA CYS A 207 18.44 15.21 -21.54
C CYS A 207 17.08 14.68 -21.09
N ALA A 208 17.00 13.50 -20.46
CA ALA A 208 15.72 12.94 -20.04
C ALA A 208 15.80 12.12 -18.75
N ARG A 209 14.68 12.07 -18.02
CA ARG A 209 14.55 11.27 -16.81
C ARG A 209 13.37 10.34 -16.88
N LEU A 210 13.64 9.10 -16.46
CA LEU A 210 12.62 8.07 -16.38
C LEU A 210 12.05 8.03 -14.97
N SER A 211 10.80 8.50 -14.83
CA SER A 211 10.08 8.55 -13.57
C SER A 211 9.02 7.45 -13.49
N TYR A 212 8.75 6.96 -12.28
CA TYR A 212 7.68 5.98 -12.08
C TYR A 212 7.13 5.98 -10.66
N GLY A 213 5.88 5.56 -10.51
CA GLY A 213 5.30 5.03 -9.28
C GLY A 213 4.84 3.59 -9.54
N LYS A 214 5.13 2.66 -8.63
CA LYS A 214 4.70 1.26 -8.76
C LYS A 214 4.07 0.73 -7.49
N VAL A 215 3.14 -0.20 -7.66
CA VAL A 215 2.59 -1.06 -6.61
C VAL A 215 2.71 -2.52 -7.02
N ALA A 216 3.02 -3.38 -6.06
CA ALA A 216 2.89 -4.82 -6.17
C ALA A 216 1.47 -5.22 -5.79
N GLU A 217 0.93 -6.26 -6.38
CA GLU A 217 -0.32 -6.89 -5.92
C GLU A 217 -0.17 -8.42 -6.06
N PHE A 218 -0.86 -9.16 -5.21
CA PHE A 218 -0.99 -10.61 -5.35
C PHE A 218 -2.23 -10.96 -6.18
N GLN A 219 -2.04 -11.75 -7.22
CA GLN A 219 -3.13 -12.45 -7.88
C GLN A 219 -3.75 -13.47 -6.91
N LYS A 220 -5.01 -13.88 -7.15
CA LYS A 220 -5.66 -14.93 -6.33
C LYS A 220 -4.81 -16.22 -6.20
N ARG A 221 -3.99 -16.53 -7.21
CA ARG A 221 -3.02 -17.65 -7.24
C ARG A 221 -1.73 -17.44 -6.43
N GLY A 222 -1.64 -16.38 -5.62
CA GLY A 222 -0.47 -16.10 -4.79
C GLY A 222 0.77 -15.56 -5.53
N ALA A 223 0.70 -15.35 -6.85
CA ALA A 223 1.80 -14.78 -7.63
C ALA A 223 1.73 -13.24 -7.66
N VAL A 224 2.87 -12.58 -7.49
CA VAL A 224 2.94 -11.11 -7.51
C VAL A 224 2.94 -10.54 -8.93
N HIS A 225 2.20 -9.47 -9.17
CA HIS A 225 2.27 -8.64 -10.38
C HIS A 225 2.47 -7.18 -10.01
N PHE A 226 3.07 -6.41 -10.91
CA PHE A 226 3.36 -5.00 -10.69
C PHE A 226 2.51 -4.12 -11.59
N HIS A 227 1.84 -3.14 -10.99
CA HIS A 227 1.25 -2.01 -11.68
C HIS A 227 2.20 -0.82 -11.56
N ALA A 228 2.49 -0.16 -12.68
CA ALA A 228 3.39 0.97 -12.71
C ALA A 228 2.86 2.09 -13.59
N VAL A 229 2.84 3.29 -13.03
CA VAL A 229 2.77 4.53 -13.80
C VAL A 229 4.20 4.92 -14.15
N ILE A 230 4.47 5.09 -15.44
CA ILE A 230 5.80 5.39 -15.95
C ILE A 230 5.70 6.67 -16.79
N ARG A 231 6.61 7.61 -16.56
CA ARG A 231 6.65 8.92 -17.22
C ARG A 231 8.07 9.24 -17.72
N LEU A 232 8.16 9.87 -18.88
CA LEU A 232 9.40 10.48 -19.38
C LEU A 232 9.37 11.98 -19.09
N ASP A 233 10.36 12.44 -18.36
CA ASP A 233 10.56 13.84 -17.98
C ASP A 233 11.81 14.40 -18.67
N GLY A 234 11.99 15.72 -18.59
CA GLY A 234 13.29 16.34 -18.85
C GLY A 234 14.35 15.96 -17.79
N PRO A 235 15.59 16.47 -17.91
CA PRO A 235 16.72 16.00 -17.10
C PRO A 235 16.57 16.30 -15.62
N HIS A 236 15.90 17.40 -15.27
CA HIS A 236 15.65 17.80 -13.88
C HIS A 236 14.40 17.13 -13.26
N GLY A 237 13.67 16.32 -14.03
CA GLY A 237 12.46 15.65 -13.58
C GLY A 237 11.21 16.46 -13.96
N PRO A 238 10.18 16.50 -13.08
CA PRO A 238 8.85 16.98 -13.44
C PRO A 238 8.83 18.45 -13.88
N ASP A 239 9.82 19.24 -13.44
CA ASP A 239 9.93 20.67 -13.73
C ASP A 239 10.49 20.98 -15.12
N ALA A 240 11.07 19.98 -15.79
CA ALA A 240 11.67 20.15 -17.11
C ALA A 240 10.86 19.42 -18.19
N PRO A 241 10.57 20.07 -19.32
CA PRO A 241 9.87 19.43 -20.42
C PRO A 241 10.71 18.27 -20.98
N PRO A 242 10.08 17.17 -21.41
CA PRO A 242 10.79 16.07 -22.04
C PRO A 242 11.28 16.48 -23.43
N PRO A 243 12.37 15.87 -23.93
CA PRO A 243 12.84 16.10 -25.30
C PRO A 243 11.79 15.76 -26.36
N SER A 244 11.85 16.40 -27.53
CA SER A 244 10.88 16.20 -28.63
C SER A 244 10.77 14.74 -29.11
N TRP A 245 11.85 13.97 -29.03
CA TRP A 245 11.85 12.54 -29.38
C TRP A 245 11.13 11.67 -28.34
N ALA A 246 10.96 12.16 -27.11
CA ALA A 246 10.30 11.41 -26.04
C ALA A 246 8.79 11.42 -26.29
N THR A 247 8.31 10.41 -26.99
CA THR A 247 6.88 10.24 -27.31
C THR A 247 6.27 9.10 -26.51
N VAL A 248 4.93 9.07 -26.44
CA VAL A 248 4.21 7.95 -25.82
C VAL A 248 4.43 6.65 -26.59
N ALA A 249 4.55 6.71 -27.92
CA ALA A 249 4.89 5.56 -28.75
C ALA A 249 6.28 5.00 -28.41
N LEU A 250 7.29 5.86 -28.26
CA LEU A 250 8.63 5.45 -27.83
C LEU A 250 8.59 4.83 -26.43
N LEU A 251 7.89 5.46 -25.48
CA LEU A 251 7.77 4.96 -24.11
C LEU A 251 7.12 3.58 -24.08
N THR A 252 5.96 3.41 -24.70
CA THR A 252 5.22 2.13 -24.71
C THR A 252 6.00 1.03 -25.44
N GLY A 253 6.63 1.35 -26.57
CA GLY A 253 7.54 0.44 -27.28
C GLY A 253 8.72 0.00 -26.42
N SER A 254 9.34 0.93 -25.67
CA SER A 254 10.44 0.63 -24.76
C SER A 254 10.03 -0.28 -23.60
N ILE A 255 8.81 -0.14 -23.09
CA ILE A 255 8.25 -0.99 -22.03
C ILE A 255 8.11 -2.43 -22.54
N ARG A 256 7.50 -2.61 -23.72
CA ARG A 256 7.30 -3.94 -24.32
C ARG A 256 8.64 -4.62 -24.60
N ALA A 257 9.57 -3.92 -25.23
CA ALA A 257 10.89 -4.46 -25.53
C ALA A 257 11.68 -4.79 -24.27
N ALA A 258 11.68 -3.91 -23.25
CA ALA A 258 12.40 -4.16 -22.02
C ALA A 258 11.85 -5.35 -21.25
N ALA A 259 10.53 -5.56 -21.25
CA ALA A 259 9.90 -6.71 -20.59
C ALA A 259 10.23 -8.04 -21.29
N ALA A 260 10.26 -8.05 -22.63
CA ALA A 260 10.55 -9.25 -23.42
C ALA A 260 12.06 -9.60 -23.50
N HIS A 261 12.94 -8.62 -23.27
CA HIS A 261 14.38 -8.79 -23.45
C HIS A 261 15.00 -9.79 -22.46
N SER A 262 15.93 -10.63 -22.93
CA SER A 262 16.60 -11.68 -22.14
C SER A 262 17.32 -11.16 -20.89
N TYR A 263 17.93 -9.97 -20.95
CA TYR A 263 18.50 -9.27 -19.78
C TYR A 263 17.50 -9.11 -18.62
N THR A 264 16.19 -9.00 -18.91
CA THR A 264 15.11 -8.93 -17.91
C THR A 264 14.70 -10.35 -17.48
N SER A 265 15.69 -11.17 -17.18
CA SER A 265 15.52 -12.48 -16.55
C SER A 265 16.30 -12.55 -15.25
N VAL A 266 16.00 -13.47 -14.36
CA VAL A 266 16.79 -13.74 -13.15
C VAL A 266 16.95 -15.25 -13.01
N SER A 267 18.18 -15.72 -12.86
CA SER A 267 18.47 -17.14 -12.66
C SER A 267 18.63 -17.46 -11.18
N VAL A 268 18.02 -18.57 -10.77
CA VAL A 268 18.21 -19.21 -9.47
C VAL A 268 18.98 -20.51 -9.74
N PRO A 269 20.14 -20.72 -9.11
CA PRO A 269 20.97 -21.91 -9.35
C PRO A 269 20.24 -23.17 -8.87
N ALA A 270 20.66 -24.33 -9.38
CA ALA A 270 20.20 -25.61 -8.86
C ALA A 270 20.69 -25.80 -7.41
N ALA A 271 19.88 -26.45 -6.57
CA ALA A 271 20.24 -26.78 -5.20
C ALA A 271 19.45 -28.02 -4.75
N ASP A 272 20.17 -29.07 -4.32
CA ASP A 272 19.63 -30.30 -3.72
C ASP A 272 18.24 -30.74 -4.24
N GLY A 273 18.20 -31.35 -5.42
CA GLY A 273 16.95 -31.80 -6.06
C GLY A 273 16.09 -30.69 -6.68
N GLN A 274 16.36 -29.41 -6.42
CA GLN A 274 15.75 -28.29 -7.15
C GLN A 274 16.56 -27.97 -8.42
N PRO A 275 15.93 -27.95 -9.62
CA PRO A 275 16.62 -27.61 -10.85
C PRO A 275 16.97 -26.13 -10.89
N ALA A 276 17.97 -25.78 -11.71
CA ALA A 276 18.24 -24.39 -12.04
C ALA A 276 17.02 -23.78 -12.76
N ARG A 277 16.62 -22.58 -12.37
CA ARG A 277 15.42 -21.91 -12.90
C ARG A 277 15.78 -20.53 -13.41
N THR A 278 15.13 -20.10 -14.50
CA THR A 278 15.24 -18.72 -15.00
C THR A 278 13.87 -18.09 -15.05
N PHE A 279 13.68 -17.03 -14.28
CA PHE A 279 12.43 -16.28 -14.20
C PHE A 279 12.43 -15.10 -15.17
N ARG A 280 11.27 -14.83 -15.76
CA ARG A 280 10.95 -13.66 -16.60
C ARG A 280 9.54 -13.19 -16.27
N TRP A 281 9.16 -12.00 -16.73
CA TRP A 281 7.75 -11.59 -16.71
C TRP A 281 6.93 -12.50 -17.64
N GLY A 282 5.67 -12.71 -17.27
CA GLY A 282 4.71 -13.46 -18.09
C GLY A 282 4.38 -12.75 -19.40
N THR A 283 3.70 -13.47 -20.29
CA THR A 283 3.29 -12.95 -21.61
C THR A 283 2.15 -11.96 -21.53
N GLN A 284 1.38 -11.95 -20.44
CA GLN A 284 0.29 -11.01 -20.19
C GLN A 284 0.85 -9.66 -19.70
N LEU A 285 1.35 -8.86 -20.65
CA LEU A 285 1.81 -7.49 -20.41
C LEU A 285 0.77 -6.50 -20.95
N ASP A 286 0.11 -5.79 -20.04
CA ASP A 286 -0.80 -4.69 -20.41
C ASP A 286 -0.04 -3.36 -20.34
N VAL A 287 -0.10 -2.56 -21.41
CA VAL A 287 0.52 -1.23 -21.48
C VAL A 287 -0.47 -0.28 -22.13
N ARG A 288 -0.92 0.71 -21.36
CA ARG A 288 -1.91 1.68 -21.77
C ARG A 288 -1.33 3.10 -21.65
N PRO A 289 -1.33 3.90 -22.74
CA PRO A 289 -1.11 5.34 -22.66
C PRO A 289 -2.02 6.01 -21.62
N ILE A 290 -1.52 7.01 -20.92
CA ILE A 290 -2.35 7.87 -20.04
C ILE A 290 -2.41 9.25 -20.69
N LYS A 291 -3.54 9.60 -21.30
CA LYS A 291 -3.74 10.87 -22.01
C LYS A 291 -4.32 11.94 -21.08
N ALA A 292 -4.05 13.20 -21.40
CA ALA A 292 -4.65 14.34 -20.71
C ALA A 292 -6.10 14.50 -21.17
N PHE A 293 -6.98 14.96 -20.28
CA PHE A 293 -8.42 15.21 -20.51
C PHE A 293 -8.77 15.71 -21.93
N GLY A 294 -9.82 15.16 -22.55
CA GLY A 294 -10.49 15.77 -23.71
C GLY A 294 -10.78 14.89 -24.94
N ASP A 295 -10.41 13.60 -24.96
CA ASP A 295 -10.53 12.77 -26.17
C ASP A 295 -11.44 11.52 -26.04
N GLY A 296 -12.21 11.41 -24.96
CA GLY A 296 -13.13 10.27 -24.76
C GLY A 296 -12.43 8.94 -24.46
N SER A 297 -11.18 8.95 -23.99
CA SER A 297 -10.46 7.73 -23.59
C SER A 297 -10.80 7.23 -22.18
N ASP A 298 -10.82 5.90 -22.01
CA ASP A 298 -11.27 5.19 -20.79
C ASP A 298 -10.35 5.32 -19.55
N LEU A 299 -9.15 5.93 -19.65
CA LEU A 299 -8.14 5.91 -18.57
C LEU A 299 -7.61 7.32 -18.24
N THR A 300 -8.30 8.00 -17.31
CA THR A 300 -7.92 9.33 -16.78
C THR A 300 -6.84 9.27 -15.70
N GLU A 301 -6.15 10.38 -15.43
CA GLU A 301 -5.14 10.47 -14.36
C GLU A 301 -5.70 10.10 -12.99
N GLN A 302 -6.93 10.56 -12.70
CA GLN A 302 -7.62 10.27 -11.45
C GLN A 302 -8.02 8.79 -11.34
N ALA A 303 -8.46 8.17 -12.45
CA ALA A 303 -8.76 6.75 -12.48
C ALA A 303 -7.50 5.91 -12.20
N VAL A 304 -6.36 6.28 -12.79
CA VAL A 304 -5.07 5.61 -12.54
C VAL A 304 -4.62 5.79 -11.10
N ALA A 305 -4.67 7.01 -10.55
CA ALA A 305 -4.29 7.26 -9.16
C ALA A 305 -5.19 6.48 -8.18
N SER A 306 -6.50 6.46 -8.42
CA SER A 306 -7.47 5.70 -7.63
C SER A 306 -7.21 4.20 -7.72
N TYR A 307 -6.94 3.71 -8.93
CA TYR A 307 -6.57 2.31 -9.16
C TYR A 307 -5.32 1.95 -8.36
N VAL A 308 -4.22 2.69 -8.49
CA VAL A 308 -2.97 2.41 -7.76
C VAL A 308 -3.16 2.50 -6.24
N ALA A 309 -3.90 3.50 -5.74
CA ALA A 309 -4.20 3.65 -4.32
C ALA A 309 -5.01 2.49 -3.75
N LYS A 310 -6.00 1.97 -4.51
CA LYS A 310 -6.78 0.79 -4.15
C LYS A 310 -5.89 -0.43 -3.91
N TYR A 311 -4.85 -0.64 -4.73
CA TYR A 311 -3.95 -1.77 -4.55
C TYR A 311 -2.95 -1.54 -3.44
N ALA A 312 -2.55 -0.29 -3.15
CA ALA A 312 -1.59 0.09 -2.11
C ALA A 312 -1.88 -0.52 -0.71
N THR A 313 -3.15 -0.79 -0.42
CA THR A 313 -3.64 -1.34 0.85
C THR A 313 -3.92 -2.83 0.84
N LYS A 314 -3.87 -3.48 -0.34
CA LYS A 314 -3.96 -4.93 -0.46
C LYS A 314 -2.63 -5.56 -0.06
N ALA A 315 -2.66 -6.80 0.39
CA ALA A 315 -1.45 -7.56 0.68
C ALA A 315 -1.71 -9.06 0.49
N ALA A 316 -0.72 -9.88 0.82
CA ALA A 316 -0.77 -11.30 0.54
C ALA A 316 -1.95 -11.97 1.23
N GLU A 317 -2.39 -11.52 2.40
CA GLU A 317 -3.52 -12.11 3.14
C GLU A 317 -4.84 -12.12 2.37
N ASN A 318 -5.00 -11.30 1.34
CA ASN A 318 -6.14 -11.38 0.41
C ASN A 318 -6.16 -12.67 -0.43
N THR A 319 -5.08 -13.44 -0.40
CA THR A 319 -4.96 -14.80 -0.96
C THR A 319 -5.12 -15.89 0.11
N GLY A 320 -5.57 -15.52 1.31
CA GLY A 320 -5.81 -16.44 2.42
C GLY A 320 -4.59 -16.78 3.29
N THR A 321 -3.45 -16.10 3.11
CA THR A 321 -2.27 -16.27 3.99
C THR A 321 -2.40 -15.42 5.26
N LEU A 322 -1.54 -15.71 6.23
CA LEU A 322 -1.39 -14.88 7.43
C LEU A 322 -0.76 -13.52 7.08
N ASP A 323 -1.13 -12.48 7.83
CA ASP A 323 -0.63 -11.11 7.66
C ASP A 323 0.64 -10.84 8.49
N ARG A 324 1.06 -11.82 9.28
CA ARG A 324 2.20 -11.76 10.20
C ARG A 324 3.14 -12.91 9.93
N ARG A 325 4.37 -12.80 10.41
CA ARG A 325 5.34 -13.89 10.31
C ARG A 325 4.79 -15.17 10.93
N ILE A 326 5.13 -16.29 10.29
CA ILE A 326 4.70 -17.62 10.67
C ILE A 326 5.82 -18.21 11.50
N GLY A 327 5.54 -18.56 12.75
CA GLY A 327 6.51 -19.23 13.63
C GLY A 327 6.63 -20.70 13.27
N GLU A 328 5.48 -21.36 13.13
CA GLU A 328 5.37 -22.78 12.82
C GLU A 328 4.23 -23.11 11.84
N LEU A 329 4.29 -24.28 11.19
CA LEU A 329 3.29 -24.67 10.17
C LEU A 329 1.92 -25.03 10.77
N SER A 330 1.88 -25.52 12.02
CA SER A 330 0.64 -25.83 12.75
C SER A 330 -0.25 -24.59 12.98
N GLU A 331 0.31 -23.38 12.93
CA GLU A 331 -0.48 -22.15 12.97
C GLU A 331 -1.47 -22.06 11.79
N LEU A 332 -1.15 -22.68 10.65
CA LEU A 332 -1.99 -22.64 9.46
C LEU A 332 -3.32 -23.39 9.68
N ASP A 333 -3.30 -24.46 10.46
CA ASP A 333 -4.50 -25.24 10.81
C ASP A 333 -5.44 -24.42 11.68
N ARG A 334 -4.90 -23.76 12.70
CA ARG A 334 -5.66 -22.91 13.64
C ARG A 334 -6.35 -21.74 12.94
N HIS A 335 -5.77 -21.27 11.83
CA HIS A 335 -6.28 -20.11 11.09
C HIS A 335 -7.03 -20.48 9.80
N GLY A 336 -7.30 -21.76 9.54
CA GLY A 336 -8.07 -22.19 8.38
C GLY A 336 -7.47 -21.75 7.04
N VAL A 337 -6.13 -21.70 6.95
CA VAL A 337 -5.45 -21.24 5.73
C VAL A 337 -5.75 -22.21 4.58
N PRO A 338 -6.24 -21.72 3.41
CA PRO A 338 -6.59 -22.57 2.27
C PRO A 338 -5.42 -23.45 1.79
N ASP A 339 -5.72 -24.66 1.30
CA ASP A 339 -4.70 -25.66 0.93
C ASP A 339 -3.68 -25.14 -0.09
N HIS A 340 -4.12 -24.43 -1.12
CA HIS A 340 -3.20 -23.85 -2.12
C HIS A 340 -2.20 -22.88 -1.47
N THR A 341 -2.66 -22.03 -0.57
CA THR A 341 -1.84 -21.06 0.14
C THR A 341 -0.92 -21.74 1.15
N ARG A 342 -1.41 -22.78 1.83
CA ARG A 342 -0.59 -23.64 2.70
C ARG A 342 0.56 -24.27 1.93
N ARG A 343 0.34 -24.77 0.72
CA ARG A 343 1.39 -25.35 -0.14
C ARG A 343 2.44 -24.31 -0.56
N LEU A 344 2.03 -23.07 -0.84
CA LEU A 344 2.97 -21.96 -1.08
C LEU A 344 3.82 -21.63 0.17
N VAL A 345 3.20 -21.60 1.36
CA VAL A 345 3.92 -21.40 2.63
C VAL A 345 4.88 -22.56 2.92
N ALA A 346 4.44 -23.81 2.70
CA ALA A 346 5.27 -24.99 2.85
C ALA A 346 6.47 -24.97 1.89
N ALA A 347 6.27 -24.56 0.63
CA ALA A 347 7.35 -24.38 -0.33
C ALA A 347 8.37 -23.33 0.15
N CYS A 348 7.92 -22.22 0.77
CA CYS A 348 8.86 -21.28 1.39
C CYS A 348 9.74 -21.95 2.46
N LYS A 349 9.14 -22.78 3.33
CA LYS A 349 9.87 -23.49 4.39
C LYS A 349 10.88 -24.49 3.84
N LEU A 350 10.47 -25.30 2.85
CA LEU A 350 11.32 -26.32 2.24
C LEU A 350 12.50 -25.72 1.47
N LEU A 351 12.30 -24.58 0.83
CA LEU A 351 13.33 -23.93 0.02
C LEU A 351 14.29 -23.04 0.83
N ASP A 352 13.91 -22.61 2.04
CA ASP A 352 14.73 -21.68 2.84
C ASP A 352 16.15 -22.22 3.14
N PRO A 353 16.34 -23.49 3.56
CA PRO A 353 17.66 -24.06 3.77
C PRO A 353 18.49 -24.18 2.48
N LEU A 354 17.84 -24.36 1.33
CA LEU A 354 18.50 -24.50 0.03
C LEU A 354 19.00 -23.14 -0.51
N TYR A 355 18.40 -22.04 -0.05
CA TYR A 355 18.72 -20.68 -0.47
C TYR A 355 18.81 -19.73 0.74
N PRO A 356 19.81 -19.89 1.62
CA PRO A 356 19.85 -19.22 2.94
C PRO A 356 19.82 -17.68 2.85
N ASP A 357 20.38 -17.08 1.80
CA ASP A 357 20.38 -15.63 1.59
C ASP A 357 19.03 -15.06 1.10
N ARG A 358 18.05 -15.93 0.85
CA ARG A 358 16.74 -15.54 0.29
C ARG A 358 15.68 -15.32 1.35
N ARG A 359 15.87 -15.85 2.56
CA ARG A 359 14.98 -15.67 3.72
C ARG A 359 13.53 -16.02 3.39
N LEU A 360 13.32 -17.08 2.61
CA LEU A 360 12.02 -17.52 2.14
C LEU A 360 11.07 -17.80 3.31
N TRP A 361 11.56 -18.43 4.39
CA TRP A 361 10.74 -18.70 5.56
C TRP A 361 10.31 -17.42 6.29
N ALA A 362 11.24 -16.48 6.49
CA ALA A 362 10.93 -15.19 7.12
C ALA A 362 9.87 -14.38 6.35
N TRP A 363 9.75 -14.61 5.04
CA TRP A 363 8.78 -13.99 4.14
C TRP A 363 7.64 -14.94 3.70
N ALA A 364 7.44 -16.06 4.38
CA ALA A 364 6.42 -17.06 4.01
C ALA A 364 5.00 -16.50 4.08
N HIS A 365 4.72 -15.62 5.04
CA HIS A 365 3.47 -14.85 5.15
C HIS A 365 3.19 -13.93 3.95
N MET A 366 4.22 -13.60 3.17
CA MET A 366 4.15 -12.87 1.90
C MET A 366 4.44 -13.79 0.70
N LEU A 367 4.30 -15.11 0.86
CA LEU A 367 4.50 -16.11 -0.19
C LEU A 367 5.88 -15.99 -0.87
N GLY A 368 6.92 -15.68 -0.06
CA GLY A 368 8.30 -15.51 -0.50
C GLY A 368 8.65 -14.12 -1.04
N PHE A 369 7.67 -13.23 -1.23
CA PHE A 369 7.90 -11.85 -1.69
C PHE A 369 8.53 -11.00 -0.58
N ARG A 370 9.74 -10.49 -0.84
CA ARG A 370 10.52 -9.65 0.10
C ARG A 370 10.68 -8.19 -0.35
N GLY A 371 9.93 -7.77 -1.39
CA GLY A 371 10.04 -6.44 -1.97
C GLY A 371 9.14 -5.40 -1.29
N HIS A 372 9.38 -4.12 -1.60
CA HIS A 372 8.45 -3.06 -1.21
C HIS A 372 7.16 -3.15 -2.02
N PHE A 373 6.03 -3.09 -1.31
CA PHE A 373 4.71 -3.11 -1.90
C PHE A 373 4.43 -1.88 -2.76
N SER A 374 4.82 -0.69 -2.31
CA SER A 374 4.74 0.54 -3.10
C SER A 374 6.10 1.21 -3.14
N SER A 375 6.48 1.75 -4.30
CA SER A 375 7.72 2.51 -4.46
C SER A 375 7.63 3.47 -5.64
N LYS A 376 8.29 4.62 -5.54
CA LYS A 376 8.41 5.59 -6.65
C LYS A 376 9.88 5.93 -6.93
N SER A 377 10.15 6.46 -8.12
CA SER A 377 11.43 7.11 -8.40
C SER A 377 11.55 8.41 -7.60
N ARG A 378 12.78 8.85 -7.32
CA ARG A 378 13.03 9.99 -6.41
C ARG A 378 12.30 11.28 -6.81
N ARG A 379 12.27 11.61 -8.11
CA ARG A 379 11.63 12.85 -8.65
C ARG A 379 10.28 12.58 -9.31
N TYR A 380 9.57 11.52 -8.94
CA TYR A 380 8.24 11.29 -9.53
C TYR A 380 7.24 12.37 -9.06
N SER A 381 7.20 12.63 -7.74
CA SER A 381 6.35 13.60 -7.03
C SER A 381 6.85 13.76 -5.58
N THR A 382 5.99 14.23 -4.65
CA THR A 382 6.23 14.25 -3.20
C THR A 382 6.46 12.86 -2.55
N THR A 383 6.68 12.81 -1.23
CA THR A 383 6.92 11.56 -0.47
C THR A 383 5.83 11.29 0.55
N LEU A 384 5.65 10.01 0.92
CA LEU A 384 4.76 9.65 2.03
C LEU A 384 5.21 10.29 3.36
N GLY A 385 6.52 10.53 3.54
CA GLY A 385 7.05 11.24 4.70
C GLY A 385 6.57 12.69 4.74
N ALA A 386 6.70 13.41 3.63
CA ALA A 386 6.23 14.80 3.51
C ALA A 386 4.71 14.92 3.73
N LEU A 387 3.92 13.99 3.19
CA LEU A 387 2.45 13.97 3.41
C LEU A 387 2.08 13.70 4.88
N ARG A 388 2.86 12.87 5.59
CA ARG A 388 2.68 12.66 7.02
C ARG A 388 3.11 13.88 7.83
N GLN A 389 4.22 14.52 7.45
CA GLN A 389 4.70 15.73 8.11
C GLN A 389 3.69 16.86 7.97
N ALA A 390 3.17 17.12 6.76
CA ALA A 390 2.15 18.14 6.54
C ALA A 390 0.89 17.94 7.41
N ARG A 391 0.49 16.69 7.67
CA ARG A 391 -0.59 16.40 8.63
C ARG A 391 -0.19 16.58 10.08
N ALA A 392 1.05 16.24 10.43
CA ALA A 392 1.56 16.46 11.79
C ALA A 392 1.64 17.96 12.08
N ASP A 393 2.16 18.77 11.15
CA ASP A 393 2.26 20.22 11.27
C ASP A 393 0.87 20.86 11.37
N TYR A 394 -0.08 20.42 10.54
CA TYR A 394 -1.47 20.88 10.64
C TYR A 394 -2.07 20.60 12.03
N ARG A 395 -1.85 19.40 12.58
CA ARG A 395 -2.31 19.05 13.94
C ARG A 395 -1.60 19.84 15.02
N ALA A 396 -0.29 20.03 14.90
CA ALA A 396 0.48 20.83 15.84
C ALA A 396 -0.01 22.28 15.85
N ALA A 397 -0.28 22.88 14.67
CA ALA A 397 -0.84 24.23 14.58
C ALA A 397 -2.22 24.33 15.25
N GLN A 398 -3.09 23.33 15.09
CA GLN A 398 -4.37 23.28 15.81
C GLN A 398 -4.19 23.19 17.33
N GLU A 399 -3.21 22.42 17.81
CA GLU A 399 -2.92 22.29 19.23
C GLU A 399 -2.32 23.57 19.81
N HIS A 400 -1.36 24.20 19.12
CA HIS A 400 -0.83 25.51 19.48
C HIS A 400 -1.94 26.55 19.57
N ALA A 401 -2.94 26.48 18.69
CA ALA A 401 -4.05 27.40 18.72
C ALA A 401 -4.92 27.25 19.98
N VAL A 402 -5.18 26.02 20.39
CA VAL A 402 -5.96 25.70 21.61
C VAL A 402 -5.20 26.06 22.89
N VAL A 403 -3.88 25.88 22.91
CA VAL A 403 -3.03 26.13 24.09
C VAL A 403 -2.55 27.58 24.17
N GLY A 404 -2.88 28.43 23.19
CA GLY A 404 -2.53 29.85 23.19
C GLY A 404 -1.06 30.14 22.85
N MET A 405 -0.39 29.24 22.11
CA MET A 405 1.01 29.36 21.69
C MET A 405 1.18 30.01 20.29
N HIS A 406 0.24 30.87 19.86
CA HIS A 406 0.22 31.42 18.49
C HIS A 406 1.42 32.32 18.15
N ASP A 407 1.99 33.01 19.14
CA ASP A 407 3.03 34.04 18.94
C ASP A 407 4.45 33.53 19.22
N THR A 408 4.64 32.23 19.43
CA THR A 408 5.97 31.66 19.72
C THR A 408 6.65 31.22 18.43
N GLU A 409 7.82 31.78 18.11
CA GLU A 409 8.60 31.31 16.96
C GLU A 409 9.02 29.83 17.15
N PRO A 410 8.85 28.96 16.15
CA PRO A 410 9.14 27.52 16.28
C PRO A 410 10.57 27.23 16.76
N ASP A 411 11.53 28.07 16.36
CA ASP A 411 12.95 27.89 16.69
C ASP A 411 13.28 28.24 18.15
N THR A 412 12.37 28.88 18.89
CA THR A 412 12.56 29.20 20.31
C THR A 412 11.97 28.15 21.26
N VAL A 413 11.36 27.08 20.76
CA VAL A 413 10.77 26.03 21.63
C VAL A 413 11.70 24.83 21.80
N LEU A 414 12.03 24.49 23.05
CA LEU A 414 12.70 23.25 23.45
C LEU A 414 11.65 22.20 23.79
N VAL A 415 11.65 21.09 23.06
CA VAL A 415 10.78 19.94 23.32
C VAL A 415 11.57 18.86 24.06
N LEU A 416 11.13 18.53 25.28
CA LEU A 416 11.64 17.41 26.06
C LEU A 416 10.54 16.35 26.13
N ALA A 417 10.88 15.08 25.90
CA ALA A 417 9.90 14.01 25.94
C ALA A 417 10.52 12.70 26.40
N ASP A 418 9.74 11.90 27.13
CA ASP A 418 10.02 10.49 27.41
C ASP A 418 8.79 9.68 27.03
N TRP A 419 8.96 8.69 26.16
CA TRP A 419 7.89 7.84 25.63
C TRP A 419 8.30 6.38 25.65
N GLN A 420 7.48 5.56 26.31
CA GLN A 420 7.66 4.12 26.44
C GLN A 420 6.53 3.37 25.76
N TYR A 421 6.85 2.29 25.07
CA TYR A 421 5.87 1.40 24.48
C TYR A 421 5.09 0.65 25.58
N ALA A 422 3.76 0.77 25.55
CA ALA A 422 2.86 0.22 26.57
C ALA A 422 1.85 -0.81 26.00
N GLY A 423 2.20 -1.45 24.89
CA GLY A 423 1.35 -2.42 24.19
C GLY A 423 0.63 -1.84 22.97
N HIS A 424 -0.33 -2.57 22.44
CA HIS A 424 -1.19 -2.13 21.35
C HIS A 424 -2.57 -2.81 21.44
N GLY A 425 -3.50 -2.35 20.63
CA GLY A 425 -4.79 -3.00 20.44
C GLY A 425 -5.88 -2.53 21.39
N HIS A 426 -7.01 -3.20 21.27
CA HIS A 426 -8.22 -2.92 22.04
C HIS A 426 -8.64 -4.20 22.76
N THR A 427 -9.29 -4.06 23.91
CA THR A 427 -10.11 -5.15 24.45
C THR A 427 -11.31 -5.42 23.53
N PRO A 428 -12.01 -6.57 23.61
CA PRO A 428 -13.14 -6.86 22.73
C PRO A 428 -14.22 -5.76 22.70
N GLY A 429 -14.56 -5.19 23.86
CA GLY A 429 -15.49 -4.07 23.96
C GLY A 429 -14.95 -2.76 23.40
N GLU A 430 -13.68 -2.42 23.68
CA GLU A 430 -13.00 -1.28 23.06
C GLU A 430 -12.98 -1.42 21.52
N SER A 431 -12.79 -2.63 20.99
CA SER A 431 -12.80 -2.91 19.54
C SER A 431 -14.16 -2.63 18.93
N ALA A 432 -15.26 -3.05 19.56
CA ALA A 432 -16.61 -2.82 19.08
C ALA A 432 -16.95 -1.32 19.03
N LEU A 433 -16.60 -0.58 20.09
CA LEU A 433 -16.78 0.87 20.17
C LEU A 433 -15.90 1.62 19.16
N ALA A 434 -14.62 1.26 19.05
CA ALA A 434 -13.69 1.86 18.09
C ALA A 434 -14.13 1.61 16.64
N ALA A 435 -14.67 0.43 16.34
CA ALA A 435 -15.25 0.14 15.03
C ALA A 435 -16.49 1.00 14.73
N SER A 436 -17.32 1.27 15.74
CA SER A 436 -18.45 2.20 15.61
C SER A 436 -17.98 3.62 15.30
N ILE A 437 -17.00 4.13 16.05
CA ILE A 437 -16.38 5.43 15.81
C ILE A 437 -15.78 5.50 14.40
N ALA A 438 -15.07 4.45 13.97
CA ALA A 438 -14.49 4.39 12.62
C ALA A 438 -15.56 4.48 11.53
N ARG A 439 -16.69 3.76 11.68
CA ARG A 439 -17.84 3.83 10.77
C ARG A 439 -18.47 5.22 10.74
N SER A 440 -18.71 5.84 11.90
CA SER A 440 -19.26 7.21 11.96
C SER A 440 -18.33 8.22 11.29
N LEU A 441 -17.01 8.13 11.53
CA LEU A 441 -16.03 9.00 10.87
C LEU A 441 -15.97 8.76 9.35
N GLN A 442 -16.18 7.53 8.89
CA GLN A 442 -16.29 7.23 7.47
C GLN A 442 -17.55 7.85 6.86
N LEU A 443 -18.71 7.61 7.48
CA LEU A 443 -20.00 8.14 7.02
C LEU A 443 -19.96 9.67 6.94
N ASN A 444 -19.46 10.35 7.98
CA ASN A 444 -19.35 11.81 7.98
C ASN A 444 -18.52 12.34 6.80
N ARG A 445 -17.47 11.60 6.38
CA ARG A 445 -16.65 11.98 5.22
C ARG A 445 -17.39 11.75 3.90
N GLU A 446 -18.18 10.69 3.81
CA GLU A 446 -19.01 10.39 2.63
C GLU A 446 -20.10 11.45 2.48
N THR A 447 -20.84 11.74 3.56
CA THR A 447 -21.85 12.80 3.59
C THR A 447 -21.25 14.17 3.28
N ALA A 448 -20.08 14.53 3.84
CA ALA A 448 -19.43 15.80 3.52
C ALA A 448 -19.00 15.89 2.05
N ARG A 449 -18.61 14.77 1.42
CA ARG A 449 -18.27 14.74 -0.02
C ARG A 449 -19.50 14.88 -0.90
N GLU A 450 -20.61 14.25 -0.52
CA GLU A 450 -21.89 14.38 -1.22
C GLU A 450 -22.38 15.82 -1.16
N ALA A 451 -22.44 16.40 0.05
CA ALA A 451 -22.83 17.79 0.26
C ALA A 451 -21.97 18.79 -0.54
N LEU A 452 -20.64 18.58 -0.61
CA LEU A 452 -19.75 19.43 -1.41
C LEU A 452 -20.01 19.30 -2.92
N ARG A 453 -20.34 18.10 -3.42
CA ARG A 453 -20.71 17.92 -4.84
C ARG A 453 -22.01 18.63 -5.15
N ASP A 454 -22.99 18.52 -4.26
CA ASP A 454 -24.31 19.15 -4.43
C ASP A 454 -24.16 20.69 -4.42
N GLN A 455 -23.34 21.24 -3.52
CA GLN A 455 -23.00 22.67 -3.53
C GLN A 455 -22.36 23.12 -4.84
N LEU A 456 -21.34 22.39 -5.33
CA LEU A 456 -20.67 22.73 -6.59
C LEU A 456 -21.59 22.58 -7.81
N ALA A 457 -22.56 21.67 -7.78
CA ALA A 457 -23.56 21.54 -8.83
C ALA A 457 -24.53 22.73 -8.83
N CYS A 458 -25.01 23.17 -7.66
CA CYS A 458 -25.85 24.36 -7.53
C CYS A 458 -25.11 25.66 -7.90
N GLU A 459 -23.82 25.78 -7.58
CA GLU A 459 -23.00 26.94 -7.95
C GLU A 459 -22.68 27.01 -9.46
N GLY A 460 -22.68 25.85 -10.15
CA GLY A 460 -22.48 25.78 -11.60
C GLY A 460 -23.74 26.00 -12.45
N GLU A 461 -24.91 26.08 -11.81
CA GLU A 461 -26.22 26.37 -12.45
C GLU A 461 -26.63 27.85 -12.32
N CYS A 462 -25.81 28.70 -11.66
CA CYS A 462 -26.02 30.14 -11.51
C CYS A 462 -25.27 30.98 -12.56
#